data_AF-A0A535NQT1-F1
#
_entry.id   AF-A0A535NQT1-F1
#
_cell.length_a   1.000
_cell.length_b   1.000
_cell.length_c   1.000
_cell.angle_alpha   90.00
_cell.angle_beta   90.00
_cell.angle_gamma   90.00
#
_symmetry.space_group_name_H-M   'P 1'
#
loop_
_entity.id
_entity.type
_entity.pdbx_description
1 polymer ?
#
loop_
_entity_poly.entity_id
_entity_poly.type
_entity_poly.pdbx_seq_one_letter_code
_entity_poly.pdbx_strand_id
1 'polypeptide(L)'
;AEADRVFIRDVLGFAGVDAGDGWLIFQLPPAEIAVHPTDGPGKHEFYLMCDDLDKTLADLTARGVTISHPPSRQGWGVLASLKLPSGSELSIYQPRHPTAYDLEG
;
A
#
# COMPACT_ATOMS: atom_id res chain seq x y z
N ALA A 1 12.05 7.12 -8.78
CA ALA A 1 12.51 7.69 -7.50
C ALA A 1 11.88 9.05 -7.24
N GLU A 2 12.33 10.15 -7.88
CA GLU A 2 11.78 11.51 -7.70
C GLU A 2 10.24 11.55 -7.82
N ALA A 3 9.73 11.08 -8.96
CA ALA A 3 8.30 11.08 -9.24
C ALA A 3 7.50 10.18 -8.28
N ASP A 4 8.06 9.04 -7.85
CA ASP A 4 7.38 8.16 -6.88
C ASP A 4 7.32 8.80 -5.49
N ARG A 5 8.37 9.52 -5.08
CA ARG A 5 8.36 10.28 -3.82
C ARG A 5 7.28 11.35 -3.82
N VAL A 6 7.19 12.13 -4.91
CA VAL A 6 6.14 13.13 -5.10
C VAL A 6 4.76 12.46 -5.11
N PHE A 7 4.61 11.32 -5.78
CA PHE A 7 3.37 10.56 -5.79
C PHE A 7 2.96 10.11 -4.38
N ILE A 8 3.86 9.49 -3.62
CA ILE A 8 3.55 9.01 -2.27
C ILE A 8 3.19 10.20 -1.34
N ARG A 9 3.91 11.32 -1.44
CA ARG A 9 3.65 12.52 -0.64
C ARG A 9 2.33 13.20 -1.02
N ASP A 10 2.18 13.56 -2.29
CA ASP A 10 1.13 14.49 -2.75
C ASP A 10 -0.11 13.76 -3.26
N VAL A 11 0.06 12.55 -3.80
CA VAL A 11 -1.04 11.72 -4.36
C VAL A 11 -1.50 10.65 -3.37
N LEU A 12 -0.64 10.06 -2.54
CA LEU A 12 -1.12 9.19 -1.45
C LEU A 12 -1.33 9.96 -0.15
N GLY A 13 -0.77 11.16 -0.02
CA GLY A 13 -0.96 12.03 1.15
C GLY A 13 -0.09 11.66 2.34
N PHE A 14 1.00 10.91 2.13
CA PHE A 14 1.82 10.40 3.23
C PHE A 14 2.76 11.51 3.72
N ALA A 15 2.75 11.75 5.03
CA ALA A 15 3.75 12.59 5.67
C ALA A 15 5.12 11.90 5.64
N GLY A 16 6.21 12.68 5.63
CA GLY A 16 7.56 12.12 5.64
C GLY A 16 8.61 13.13 6.08
N VAL A 17 9.80 12.61 6.33
CA VAL A 17 11.00 13.39 6.66
C VAL A 17 12.02 13.28 5.54
N ASP A 18 12.82 14.32 5.34
CA ASP A 18 13.98 14.28 4.46
C ASP A 18 15.23 13.91 5.28
N ALA A 19 15.81 12.74 4.99
CA ALA A 19 17.03 12.25 5.63
C ALA A 19 18.32 12.85 5.01
N GLY A 20 18.18 13.82 4.10
CA GLY A 20 19.27 14.46 3.37
C GLY A 20 19.17 14.17 1.87
N ASP A 21 19.55 15.16 1.06
CA ASP A 21 19.65 15.04 -0.41
C ASP A 21 18.37 14.50 -1.11
N GLY A 22 17.19 14.78 -0.54
CA GLY A 22 15.90 14.35 -1.10
C GLY A 22 15.56 12.87 -0.83
N TRP A 23 16.24 12.23 0.13
CA TRP A 23 15.89 10.90 0.59
C TRP A 23 14.71 10.96 1.56
N LEU A 24 13.49 10.94 0.99
CA LEU A 24 12.26 10.95 1.78
C LEU A 24 11.97 9.59 2.42
N ILE A 25 11.69 9.61 3.73
CA ILE A 25 11.18 8.50 4.52
C ILE A 25 9.75 8.85 4.92
N PHE A 26 8.79 8.03 4.51
CA PHE A 26 7.37 8.28 4.78
C PHE A 26 6.92 7.64 6.09
N GLN A 27 6.16 8.40 6.88
CA GLN A 27 5.38 7.85 7.97
C GLN A 27 4.32 6.92 7.38
N LEU A 28 4.30 5.68 7.83
CA LEU A 28 3.27 4.73 7.46
C LEU A 28 2.04 4.90 8.36
N PRO A 29 0.83 4.60 7.86
CA PRO A 29 -0.30 4.31 8.74
C PRO A 29 0.04 3.12 9.67
N PRO A 30 -0.81 2.81 10.67
CA PRO A 30 -0.67 1.61 11.48
C PRO A 30 -0.36 0.40 10.58
N ALA A 31 0.70 -0.33 10.94
CA ALA A 31 1.28 -1.36 10.10
C ALA A 31 1.40 -2.67 10.89
N GLU A 32 1.28 -3.79 10.18
CA GLU A 32 1.39 -5.13 10.73
C GLU A 32 2.42 -5.92 9.93
N ILE A 33 3.00 -6.93 10.56
CA ILE A 33 3.84 -7.92 9.88
C ILE A 33 3.19 -9.29 10.02
N ALA A 34 3.04 -9.98 8.89
CA ALA A 34 2.55 -11.34 8.83
C ALA A 34 3.66 -12.26 8.31
N VAL A 35 3.76 -13.45 8.90
CA VAL A 35 4.64 -14.53 8.43
C VAL A 35 3.75 -15.74 8.20
N HIS A 36 3.70 -16.22 6.95
CA HIS A 36 2.88 -17.37 6.59
C HIS A 36 3.75 -18.49 6.00
N PRO A 37 3.34 -19.77 6.14
CA PRO A 37 3.96 -20.87 5.43
C PRO A 37 3.89 -20.68 3.90
N THR A 38 4.86 -21.25 3.18
CA THR A 38 4.89 -21.28 1.71
C THR A 38 5.44 -22.61 1.21
N ASP A 39 4.86 -23.13 0.13
CA ASP A 39 5.38 -24.31 -0.58
C ASP A 39 6.39 -23.91 -1.69
N GLY A 40 6.58 -22.61 -1.91
CA GLY A 40 7.52 -22.04 -2.87
C GLY A 40 8.67 -21.27 -2.18
N PRO A 41 9.47 -20.52 -2.96
CA PRO A 41 10.50 -19.64 -2.40
C PRO A 41 9.88 -18.62 -1.43
N GLY A 42 10.61 -18.30 -0.36
CA GLY A 42 10.26 -17.19 0.51
C GLY A 42 10.27 -15.87 -0.27
N LYS A 43 9.30 -15.00 0.02
CA LYS A 43 9.21 -13.64 -0.54
C LYS A 43 8.80 -12.66 0.55
N HIS A 44 9.14 -11.39 0.34
CA HIS A 44 8.67 -10.27 1.14
C HIS A 44 7.75 -9.42 0.28
N GLU A 45 6.63 -9.03 0.86
CA GLU A 45 5.61 -8.23 0.19
C GLU A 45 5.21 -7.08 1.10
N PHE A 46 4.83 -5.96 0.49
CA PHE A 46 4.37 -4.77 1.17
C PHE A 46 3.02 -4.36 0.59
N TYR A 47 2.04 -4.19 1.48
CA TYR A 47 0.68 -3.82 1.12
C TYR A 47 0.23 -2.65 1.98
N LEU A 48 -0.35 -1.62 1.35
CA LEU A 48 -1.10 -0.60 2.08
C LEU A 48 -2.47 -1.15 2.48
N MET A 49 -2.87 -0.93 3.74
CA MET A 49 -4.21 -1.29 4.22
C MET A 49 -5.21 -0.15 3.99
N CYS A 50 -6.48 -0.50 3.78
CA CYS A 50 -7.61 0.43 3.77
C CYS A 50 -8.88 -0.23 4.30
N ASP A 51 -9.81 0.55 4.83
CA ASP A 51 -11.07 0.03 5.38
C ASP A 51 -12.09 -0.33 4.29
N ASP A 52 -12.06 0.40 3.17
CA ASP A 52 -12.95 0.25 2.02
C ASP A 52 -12.14 0.39 0.73
N LEU A 53 -11.87 -0.75 0.08
CA LEU A 53 -11.05 -0.77 -1.13
C LEU A 53 -11.74 -0.07 -2.30
N ASP A 54 -13.05 -0.27 -2.50
CA ASP A 54 -13.76 0.28 -3.64
C ASP A 54 -13.79 1.81 -3.58
N LYS A 55 -14.10 2.36 -2.40
CA LYS A 55 -14.04 3.81 -2.16
C LYS A 55 -12.63 4.35 -2.36
N THR A 56 -11.63 3.68 -1.80
CA THR A 56 -10.23 4.11 -1.90
C THR A 56 -9.76 4.14 -3.36
N LEU A 57 -10.08 3.10 -4.14
CA LEU A 57 -9.72 3.03 -5.55
C LEU A 57 -10.46 4.06 -6.40
N ALA A 58 -11.72 4.37 -6.08
CA ALA A 58 -12.46 5.44 -6.73
C ALA A 58 -11.81 6.81 -6.47
N ASP A 59 -11.48 7.12 -5.21
CA ASP A 59 -10.83 8.38 -4.81
C ASP A 59 -9.44 8.53 -5.46
N LEU A 60 -8.64 7.45 -5.49
CA LEU A 60 -7.33 7.44 -6.14
C LEU A 60 -7.44 7.61 -7.65
N THR A 61 -8.40 6.93 -8.29
CA THR A 61 -8.63 7.04 -9.74
C THR A 61 -9.08 8.46 -10.10
N ALA A 62 -9.93 9.10 -9.29
CA ALA A 62 -10.33 10.50 -9.46
C ALA A 62 -9.13 11.48 -9.39
N ARG A 63 -8.05 11.08 -8.70
CA ARG A 63 -6.78 11.82 -8.61
C ARG A 63 -5.77 11.43 -9.71
N GLY A 64 -6.18 10.61 -10.68
CA GLY A 64 -5.36 10.21 -11.83
C GLY A 64 -4.47 8.99 -11.57
N VAL A 65 -4.64 8.26 -10.46
CA VAL A 65 -3.89 7.04 -10.20
C VAL A 65 -4.37 5.92 -11.12
N THR A 66 -3.43 5.18 -11.71
CA THR A 66 -3.74 4.00 -12.52
C THR A 66 -3.76 2.75 -11.66
N ILE A 67 -4.83 1.96 -11.77
CA ILE A 67 -4.92 0.62 -11.18
C ILE A 67 -4.32 -0.37 -12.18
N SER A 68 -3.19 -1.00 -11.84
CA SER A 68 -2.53 -1.98 -12.72
C SER A 68 -3.13 -3.37 -12.62
N HIS A 69 -3.60 -3.75 -11.43
CA HIS A 69 -4.31 -5.01 -11.19
C HIS A 69 -5.66 -4.72 -10.53
N PRO A 70 -6.78 -5.17 -11.12
CA PRO A 70 -8.09 -4.93 -10.56
C PRO A 70 -8.28 -5.67 -9.23
N PRO A 71 -9.28 -5.28 -8.41
CA PRO A 71 -9.61 -5.97 -7.17
C PRO A 71 -9.76 -7.48 -7.34
N SER A 72 -9.01 -8.24 -6.55
CA SER A 72 -9.05 -9.70 -6.50
C SER A 72 -9.27 -10.18 -5.08
N ARG A 73 -10.14 -11.19 -4.91
CA ARG A 73 -10.46 -11.75 -3.59
C ARG A 73 -9.45 -12.82 -3.23
N GLN A 74 -8.90 -12.68 -2.03
CA GLN A 74 -8.07 -13.67 -1.35
C GLN A 74 -8.79 -14.14 -0.08
N GLY A 75 -8.33 -15.25 0.51
CA GLY A 75 -8.91 -15.75 1.76
C GLY A 75 -8.78 -14.74 2.92
N TRP A 76 -7.75 -13.91 2.89
CA TRP A 76 -7.42 -12.93 3.93
C TRP A 76 -7.82 -11.50 3.59
N GLY A 77 -8.27 -11.20 2.36
CA GLY A 77 -8.55 -9.82 1.99
C GLY A 77 -9.02 -9.63 0.54
N VAL A 78 -9.22 -8.38 0.14
CA VAL A 78 -9.39 -7.99 -1.26
C VAL A 78 -8.23 -7.09 -1.64
N LEU A 79 -7.52 -7.40 -2.72
CA LEU A 79 -6.28 -6.73 -3.12
C LEU A 79 -6.43 -6.07 -4.48
N ALA A 80 -5.81 -4.92 -4.66
CA ALA A 80 -5.54 -4.31 -5.96
C ALA A 80 -4.09 -3.78 -6.00
N SER A 81 -3.59 -3.45 -7.19
CA SER A 81 -2.28 -2.83 -7.35
C SER A 81 -2.38 -1.49 -8.04
N LEU A 82 -1.66 -0.50 -7.51
CA LEU A 82 -1.51 0.83 -8.08
C LEU A 82 -0.21 0.88 -8.90
N LYS A 83 -0.25 1.54 -10.05
CA LYS A 83 0.95 1.82 -10.84
C LYS A 83 1.61 3.10 -10.33
N LEU A 84 2.86 3.00 -9.89
CA LEU A 84 3.69 4.15 -9.55
C LEU A 84 4.25 4.82 -10.81
N PRO A 85 4.60 6.13 -10.77
CA PRO A 85 5.17 6.84 -11.92
C PRO A 85 6.42 6.19 -12.54
N SER A 86 7.24 5.51 -11.73
CA SER A 86 8.40 4.73 -12.21
C SER A 86 8.03 3.46 -12.98
N GLY A 87 6.76 3.05 -12.96
CA GLY A 87 6.27 1.81 -13.55
C GLY A 87 6.29 0.62 -12.60
N SER A 88 6.82 0.76 -11.39
CA SER A 88 6.66 -0.24 -10.33
C SER A 88 5.24 -0.28 -9.80
N GLU A 89 4.93 -1.30 -9.01
CA GLU A 89 3.60 -1.51 -8.44
C GLU A 89 3.62 -1.34 -6.92
N LEU A 90 2.54 -0.76 -6.40
CA LEU A 90 2.28 -0.66 -4.98
C LEU A 90 0.93 -1.30 -4.69
N SER A 91 0.96 -2.39 -3.91
CA SER A 91 -0.25 -3.13 -3.59
C SER A 91 -1.04 -2.44 -2.46
N ILE A 92 -2.36 -2.44 -2.57
CA ILE A 92 -3.30 -1.98 -1.56
C ILE A 92 -4.34 -3.07 -1.31
N TYR A 93 -4.78 -3.23 -0.07
CA TYR A 93 -5.78 -4.23 0.27
C TYR A 93 -6.72 -3.79 1.39
N GLN A 94 -7.90 -4.42 1.40
CA GLN A 94 -8.84 -4.37 2.49
C GLN A 94 -8.79 -5.70 3.26
N PRO A 95 -8.45 -5.69 4.56
CA PRO A 95 -8.35 -6.91 5.35
C PRO A 95 -9.73 -7.57 5.55
N ARG A 96 -9.72 -8.91 5.64
CA ARG A 96 -10.87 -9.75 6.01
C ARG A 96 -10.55 -10.67 7.18
N HIS A 97 -9.52 -10.32 7.92
CA HIS A 97 -9.05 -10.98 9.13
C HIS A 97 -9.05 -9.97 10.29
N PRO A 98 -8.94 -10.44 11.55
CA PRO A 98 -8.63 -9.56 12.68
C PRO A 98 -7.34 -8.79 12.42
N THR A 99 -7.35 -7.49 12.71
CA THR A 99 -6.17 -6.62 12.63
C THR A 99 -5.38 -6.69 13.94
N ALA A 100 -4.06 -6.56 13.81
CA ALA A 100 -3.09 -6.46 14.88
C ALA A 100 -2.63 -5.02 15.18
N TYR A 101 -2.82 -4.06 14.27
CA TYR A 101 -2.26 -2.70 14.41
C TYR A 101 -2.94 -1.87 15.51
N ASP A 102 -4.10 -2.30 16.01
CA ASP A 102 -4.91 -1.64 17.03
C ASP A 102 -5.04 -2.46 18.33
N LEU A 103 -4.26 -3.53 18.49
CA LEU A 103 -4.26 -4.32 19.73
C LEU A 103 -3.66 -3.51 20.90
N GLU A 104 -4.36 -3.50 22.03
CA GLU A 104 -3.82 -2.99 23.29
C GLU A 104 -2.77 -3.98 23.84
N GLY A 105 -1.60 -3.44 24.21
CA GLY A 105 -0.48 -4.22 24.78
C GLY A 105 -0.53 -4.38 26.28
#